data_AF-A0A3M1P5F0-F1
#
_entry.id   AF-A0A3M1P5F0-F1
#
_cell.length_a   1.000
_cell.length_b   1.000
_cell.length_c   1.000
_cell.angle_alpha   90.00
_cell.angle_beta   90.00
_cell.angle_gamma   90.00
#
_symmetry.space_group_name_H-M   'P 1'
#
loop_
_entity.id
_entity.type
_entity.pdbx_description
1 polymer ?
#
loop_
_entity_poly.entity_id
_entity_poly.type
_entity_poly.pdbx_seq_one_letter_code
_entity_poly.pdbx_strand_id
1 'polypeptide(L)'
;PYARGTMGYRSIAEKDVLDVVADVRRRFPIDENRMYLTGLSMGGGGTLWLGLSRPDLWAAIAPVCPAPPPGTEALAPNALNLPVHFFQGGADPVVRPEGIRAWVDRLDALGTQVAYEEYEGVGHDSWVQAYEGGRIFDWFARFERNPYPERVRFVTARYAARRAYWVRLDAFTPGTPARIDARFTATNRLRIDTEALAGFTLHLAGHPHVDTAQRLTVELDGVRLDVPAADSVSFHRDGERWRIGMAPARGKRPGAEGPLTAAVAGRHVYVYGTAGEPSEDVLAARRAVAERAGNWSVYRGPFLNRVMVFPRIIPDQAVRPSDVVSGSLVLFGTPATNHILARLADRLPLHLDEEATDRYGLVYVYPHEGHYVLVNAGRPWWEAPDEGTFRFGMGVAALRLPDDADFLLFDTGTGRILAHGRFDDAWRLPPDAAEALRATGIVRVAPHAEPQR
;
A
#
# COMPACT_ATOMS: atom_id res chain seq x y z
N PRO A 1 -4.23 -3.21 -16.69
CA PRO A 1 -5.20 -3.49 -15.59
C PRO A 1 -5.78 -4.91 -15.69
N TYR A 2 -5.86 -5.62 -14.57
CA TYR A 2 -6.32 -7.02 -14.53
C TYR A 2 -7.85 -7.18 -14.47
N ALA A 3 -8.59 -6.07 -14.62
CA ALA A 3 -10.06 -6.02 -14.68
C ALA A 3 -10.75 -6.84 -13.57
N ARG A 4 -10.24 -6.73 -12.34
CA ARG A 4 -10.58 -7.61 -11.22
C ARG A 4 -11.93 -7.30 -10.55
N GLY A 5 -12.74 -6.40 -11.12
CA GLY A 5 -14.04 -6.01 -10.59
C GLY A 5 -13.97 -5.31 -9.23
N THR A 6 -15.09 -5.28 -8.51
CA THR A 6 -15.25 -4.55 -7.25
C THR A 6 -14.46 -5.20 -6.11
N MET A 7 -13.41 -4.54 -5.62
CA MET A 7 -12.55 -5.03 -4.53
C MET A 7 -12.09 -3.91 -3.58
N GLY A 8 -12.91 -2.86 -3.43
CA GLY A 8 -12.51 -1.65 -2.71
C GLY A 8 -11.54 -0.78 -3.51
N TYR A 9 -10.70 -0.01 -2.82
CA TYR A 9 -9.75 0.94 -3.43
C TYR A 9 -8.37 0.95 -2.76
N ARG A 10 -8.06 -0.06 -1.94
CA ARG A 10 -6.78 -0.22 -1.26
C ARG A 10 -6.05 -1.45 -1.81
N SER A 11 -4.72 -1.44 -1.75
CA SER A 11 -3.86 -2.57 -2.16
C SER A 11 -4.09 -2.99 -3.62
N ILE A 12 -4.63 -4.19 -3.86
CA ILE A 12 -4.83 -4.76 -5.20
C ILE A 12 -5.66 -3.82 -6.09
N ALA A 13 -6.74 -3.27 -5.55
CA ALA A 13 -7.66 -2.41 -6.30
C ALA A 13 -7.08 -1.01 -6.57
N GLU A 14 -6.30 -0.46 -5.64
CA GLU A 14 -5.55 0.78 -5.83
C GLU A 14 -4.62 0.68 -7.04
N LYS A 15 -3.89 -0.44 -7.14
CA LYS A 15 -3.00 -0.70 -8.27
C LYS A 15 -3.78 -0.73 -9.59
N ASP A 16 -4.94 -1.39 -9.63
CA ASP A 16 -5.74 -1.46 -10.86
C ASP A 16 -6.19 -0.07 -11.33
N VAL A 17 -6.60 0.83 -10.43
CA VAL A 17 -6.96 2.21 -10.78
C VAL A 17 -5.74 2.96 -11.34
N LEU A 18 -4.60 2.89 -10.67
CA LEU A 18 -3.38 3.56 -11.11
C LEU A 18 -2.84 3.02 -12.43
N ASP A 19 -2.97 1.70 -12.67
CA ASP A 19 -2.63 1.07 -13.95
C ASP A 19 -3.54 1.56 -15.09
N VAL A 20 -4.84 1.78 -14.82
CA VAL A 20 -5.76 2.39 -15.80
C VAL A 20 -5.36 3.82 -16.09
N VAL A 21 -5.07 4.63 -15.07
CA VAL A 21 -4.61 6.02 -15.25
C VAL A 21 -3.35 6.08 -16.11
N ALA A 22 -2.36 5.22 -15.82
CA ALA A 22 -1.13 5.13 -16.60
C ALA A 22 -1.38 4.69 -18.05
N ASP A 23 -2.27 3.72 -18.27
CA ASP A 23 -2.59 3.25 -19.62
C ASP A 23 -3.34 4.31 -20.44
N VAL A 24 -4.26 5.06 -19.82
CA VAL A 24 -4.97 6.18 -20.47
C VAL A 24 -4.00 7.29 -20.85
N ARG A 25 -3.13 7.73 -19.93
CA ARG A 25 -2.10 8.76 -20.20
C ARG A 25 -1.16 8.36 -21.34
N ARG A 26 -0.87 7.07 -21.49
CA ARG A 26 -0.03 6.57 -22.58
C ARG A 26 -0.72 6.60 -23.94
N ARG A 27 -2.06 6.49 -23.97
CA ARG A 27 -2.85 6.33 -25.21
C ARG A 27 -3.50 7.61 -25.70
N PHE A 28 -3.72 8.57 -24.81
CA PHE A 28 -4.44 9.81 -25.09
C PHE A 28 -3.63 11.03 -24.65
N PRO A 29 -3.75 12.18 -25.35
CA PRO A 29 -3.11 13.43 -24.95
C PRO A 29 -3.84 14.01 -23.74
N ILE A 30 -3.47 13.56 -22.56
CA ILE A 30 -4.03 14.03 -21.29
C ILE A 30 -3.23 15.24 -20.81
N ASP A 31 -3.93 16.33 -20.50
CA ASP A 31 -3.36 17.41 -19.70
C ASP A 31 -3.22 16.93 -18.25
N GLU A 32 -1.98 16.65 -17.84
CA GLU A 32 -1.66 16.12 -16.50
C GLU A 32 -1.90 17.13 -15.37
N ASN A 33 -2.07 18.41 -15.69
CA ASN A 33 -2.44 19.42 -14.71
C ASN A 33 -3.96 19.59 -14.59
N ARG A 34 -4.75 18.84 -15.37
CA ARG A 34 -6.22 18.88 -15.36
C ARG A 34 -6.82 17.48 -15.26
N MET A 35 -6.21 16.66 -14.42
CA MET A 35 -6.74 15.37 -14.01
C MET A 35 -7.54 15.51 -12.72
N TYR A 36 -8.77 15.02 -12.70
CA TYR A 36 -9.68 15.14 -11.55
C TYR A 36 -10.13 13.76 -11.06
N LEU A 37 -10.49 13.65 -9.78
CA LEU A 37 -10.96 12.39 -9.20
C LEU A 37 -12.28 12.59 -8.45
N THR A 38 -13.26 11.74 -8.74
CA THR A 38 -14.53 11.68 -8.01
C THR A 38 -15.05 10.25 -7.98
N GLY A 39 -15.97 9.99 -7.05
CA GLY A 39 -16.64 8.72 -6.86
C GLY A 39 -17.65 8.82 -5.73
N LEU A 40 -18.58 7.86 -5.69
CA LEU A 40 -19.68 7.81 -4.73
C LEU A 40 -19.51 6.66 -3.72
N SER A 41 -19.95 6.84 -2.48
CA SER A 41 -19.95 5.80 -1.45
C SER A 41 -18.55 5.20 -1.23
N MET A 42 -18.38 3.89 -1.45
CA MET A 42 -17.06 3.23 -1.50
C MET A 42 -16.10 3.93 -2.47
N GLY A 43 -16.58 4.40 -3.62
CA GLY A 43 -15.82 5.21 -4.59
C GLY A 43 -15.50 6.62 -4.11
N GLY A 44 -16.35 7.20 -3.25
CA GLY A 44 -16.03 8.45 -2.56
C GLY A 44 -14.89 8.22 -1.57
N GLY A 45 -14.92 7.10 -0.86
CA GLY A 45 -13.81 6.65 -0.02
C GLY A 45 -12.52 6.42 -0.81
N GLY A 46 -12.63 5.80 -1.99
CA GLY A 46 -11.54 5.64 -2.95
C GLY A 46 -11.00 6.99 -3.44
N THR A 47 -11.87 7.98 -3.64
CA THR A 47 -11.48 9.34 -4.02
C THR A 47 -10.59 9.98 -2.95
N LEU A 48 -10.93 9.85 -1.68
CA LEU A 48 -10.06 10.28 -0.58
C LEU A 48 -8.75 9.49 -0.54
N TRP A 49 -8.81 8.15 -0.57
CA TRP A 49 -7.61 7.33 -0.47
C TRP A 49 -6.60 7.57 -1.59
N LEU A 50 -7.06 7.53 -2.84
CA LEU A 50 -6.22 7.73 -4.03
C LEU A 50 -5.81 9.19 -4.19
N GLY A 51 -6.70 10.12 -3.86
CA GLY A 51 -6.43 11.55 -3.85
C GLY A 51 -5.30 11.90 -2.91
N LEU A 52 -5.42 11.48 -1.64
CA LEU A 52 -4.46 11.82 -0.59
C LEU A 52 -3.17 10.99 -0.66
N SER A 53 -3.20 9.76 -1.16
CA SER A 53 -1.97 8.96 -1.35
C SER A 53 -1.13 9.43 -2.53
N ARG A 54 -1.76 10.08 -3.53
CA ARG A 54 -1.10 10.59 -4.74
C ARG A 54 -1.55 12.04 -4.98
N PRO A 55 -1.27 12.97 -4.04
CA PRO A 55 -1.81 14.32 -4.07
C PRO A 55 -1.28 15.14 -5.25
N ASP A 56 -0.21 14.67 -5.88
CA ASP A 56 0.43 15.27 -7.04
C ASP A 56 -0.10 14.72 -8.37
N LEU A 57 -1.07 13.82 -8.40
CA LEU A 57 -1.69 13.36 -9.65
C LEU A 57 -2.93 14.16 -10.05
N TRP A 58 -3.53 14.89 -9.11
CA TRP A 58 -4.86 15.46 -9.27
C TRP A 58 -4.82 16.97 -9.15
N ALA A 59 -5.62 17.65 -9.96
CA ALA A 59 -5.86 19.08 -9.86
C ALA A 59 -6.88 19.42 -8.77
N ALA A 60 -7.85 18.54 -8.57
CA ALA A 60 -8.85 18.60 -7.50
C ALA A 60 -9.54 17.23 -7.35
N ILE A 61 -10.11 16.99 -6.16
CA ILE A 61 -10.92 15.79 -5.89
C ILE A 61 -12.30 16.15 -5.34
N ALA A 62 -13.30 15.32 -5.66
CA ALA A 62 -14.67 15.51 -5.20
C ALA A 62 -15.27 14.20 -4.65
N PRO A 63 -15.07 13.89 -3.35
CA PRO A 63 -15.66 12.71 -2.71
C PRO A 63 -17.18 12.89 -2.49
N VAL A 64 -17.98 11.96 -3.00
CA VAL A 64 -19.45 11.94 -2.80
C VAL A 64 -19.81 10.83 -1.82
N CYS A 65 -20.54 11.17 -0.75
CA CYS A 65 -20.87 10.32 0.39
C CYS A 65 -19.78 9.31 0.79
N PRO A 66 -18.54 9.77 1.05
CA PRO A 66 -17.38 8.88 1.01
C PRO A 66 -17.28 7.94 2.21
N ALA A 67 -17.02 6.66 1.94
CA ALA A 67 -16.68 5.64 2.94
C ALA A 67 -15.18 5.27 2.85
N PRO A 68 -14.26 6.11 3.35
CA PRO A 68 -12.82 5.88 3.20
C PRO A 68 -12.35 4.61 3.92
N PRO A 69 -11.36 3.89 3.37
CA PRO A 69 -10.70 2.80 4.09
C PRO A 69 -10.14 3.27 5.44
N PRO A 70 -10.09 2.41 6.47
CA PRO A 70 -9.48 2.76 7.75
C PRO A 70 -8.04 3.28 7.59
N GLY A 71 -7.70 4.34 8.32
CA GLY A 71 -6.37 4.97 8.31
C GLY A 71 -6.16 6.02 7.21
N THR A 72 -7.18 6.30 6.39
CA THR A 72 -7.11 7.38 5.38
C THR A 72 -6.86 8.74 6.02
N GLU A 73 -7.33 8.95 7.24
CA GLU A 73 -7.17 10.17 8.04
C GLU A 73 -5.72 10.56 8.25
N ALA A 74 -4.81 9.59 8.35
CA ALA A 74 -3.38 9.83 8.50
C ALA A 74 -2.77 10.53 7.27
N LEU A 75 -3.44 10.46 6.12
CA LEU A 75 -3.02 11.08 4.86
C LEU A 75 -3.62 12.47 4.66
N ALA A 76 -4.52 12.94 5.52
CA ALA A 76 -5.14 14.26 5.42
C ALA A 76 -4.13 15.42 5.21
N PRO A 77 -2.95 15.44 5.85
CA PRO A 77 -1.95 16.49 5.63
C PRO A 77 -1.47 16.62 4.17
N ASN A 78 -1.65 15.60 3.35
CA ASN A 78 -1.27 15.59 1.93
C ASN A 78 -2.18 16.47 1.07
N ALA A 79 -3.32 16.90 1.60
CA ALA A 79 -4.30 17.71 0.88
C ALA A 79 -3.91 19.18 0.75
N LEU A 80 -2.80 19.63 1.36
CA LEU A 80 -2.43 21.05 1.45
C LEU A 80 -2.51 21.80 0.11
N ASN A 81 -2.10 21.16 -0.99
CA ASN A 81 -2.14 21.73 -2.35
C ASN A 81 -3.21 21.10 -3.25
N LEU A 82 -4.14 20.34 -2.69
CA LEU A 82 -5.16 19.59 -3.40
C LEU A 82 -6.56 20.04 -2.97
N PRO A 83 -7.25 20.86 -3.79
CA PRO A 83 -8.63 21.25 -3.53
C PRO A 83 -9.56 20.04 -3.38
N VAL A 84 -10.44 20.08 -2.36
CA VAL A 84 -11.40 19.02 -2.04
C VAL A 84 -12.82 19.57 -1.96
N HIS A 85 -13.79 18.92 -2.59
CA HIS A 85 -15.22 19.25 -2.44
C HIS A 85 -16.05 18.04 -2.06
N PHE A 86 -16.58 18.05 -0.85
CA PHE A 86 -17.44 16.99 -0.33
C PHE A 86 -18.91 17.22 -0.69
N PHE A 87 -19.60 16.15 -1.04
CA PHE A 87 -21.05 16.12 -1.23
C PHE A 87 -21.65 15.02 -0.36
N GLN A 88 -22.68 15.33 0.42
CA GLN A 88 -23.23 14.42 1.41
C GLN A 88 -24.75 14.57 1.56
N GLY A 89 -25.45 13.45 1.77
CA GLY A 89 -26.85 13.49 2.18
C GLY A 89 -26.97 13.73 3.69
N GLY A 90 -27.77 14.71 4.09
CA GLY A 90 -27.98 15.08 5.50
C GLY A 90 -28.78 14.04 6.30
N ALA A 91 -29.47 13.11 5.62
CA ALA A 91 -30.21 12.00 6.22
C ALA A 91 -29.63 10.62 5.84
N ASP A 92 -28.36 10.57 5.40
CA ASP A 92 -27.70 9.32 4.98
C ASP A 92 -27.55 8.32 6.15
N PRO A 93 -28.21 7.16 6.09
CA PRO A 93 -28.14 6.16 7.15
C PRO A 93 -26.94 5.21 7.02
N VAL A 94 -26.23 5.23 5.88
CA VAL A 94 -25.13 4.31 5.57
C VAL A 94 -23.79 4.96 5.89
N VAL A 95 -23.55 6.15 5.34
CA VAL A 95 -22.37 6.96 5.62
C VAL A 95 -22.85 8.22 6.29
N ARG A 96 -22.77 8.26 7.62
CA ARG A 96 -23.37 9.35 8.37
C ARG A 96 -22.67 10.70 8.10
N PRO A 97 -23.42 11.80 7.95
CA PRO A 97 -22.86 13.12 7.62
C PRO A 97 -21.88 13.64 8.68
N GLU A 98 -22.01 13.22 9.94
CA GLU A 98 -21.09 13.64 11.01
C GLU A 98 -19.63 13.25 10.72
N GLY A 99 -19.41 12.09 10.09
CA GLY A 99 -18.06 11.67 9.69
C GLY A 99 -17.47 12.58 8.61
N ILE A 100 -18.30 13.12 7.73
CA ILE A 100 -17.87 14.02 6.64
C ILE A 100 -17.58 15.42 7.17
N ARG A 101 -18.42 15.92 8.09
CA ARG A 101 -18.15 17.18 8.79
C ARG A 101 -16.80 17.14 9.51
N ALA A 102 -16.47 16.04 10.20
CA ALA A 102 -15.17 15.86 10.82
C ALA A 102 -13.99 15.85 9.82
N TRP A 103 -14.21 15.36 8.59
CA TRP A 103 -13.22 15.45 7.51
C TRP A 103 -13.03 16.89 7.04
N VAL A 104 -14.11 17.65 6.88
CA VAL A 104 -14.08 19.06 6.50
C VAL A 104 -13.32 19.87 7.54
N ASP A 105 -13.67 19.73 8.83
CA ASP A 105 -12.99 20.39 9.95
C ASP A 105 -11.49 20.07 9.98
N ARG A 106 -11.14 18.79 9.75
CA ARG A 106 -9.73 18.36 9.71
C ARG A 106 -8.97 19.02 8.57
N LEU A 107 -9.53 19.06 7.37
CA LEU A 107 -8.86 19.65 6.20
C LEU A 107 -8.74 21.18 6.32
N ASP A 108 -9.78 21.83 6.83
CA ASP A 108 -9.78 23.28 7.12
C ASP A 108 -8.69 23.64 8.13
N ALA A 109 -8.59 22.90 9.24
CA ALA A 109 -7.54 23.09 10.24
C ALA A 109 -6.11 22.87 9.70
N LEU A 110 -5.97 22.09 8.62
CA LEU A 110 -4.69 21.87 7.93
C LEU A 110 -4.35 22.97 6.91
N GLY A 111 -5.27 23.91 6.66
CA GLY A 111 -5.15 24.97 5.66
C GLY A 111 -5.43 24.51 4.23
N THR A 112 -6.17 23.41 4.06
CA THR A 112 -6.56 22.89 2.74
C THR A 112 -7.74 23.69 2.18
N GLN A 113 -7.76 23.92 0.87
CA GLN A 113 -8.95 24.44 0.21
C GLN A 113 -10.04 23.36 0.18
N VAL A 114 -10.95 23.40 1.15
CA VAL A 114 -12.06 22.44 1.28
C VAL A 114 -13.42 23.14 1.09
N ALA A 115 -14.30 22.52 0.33
CA ALA A 115 -15.70 22.89 0.17
C ALA A 115 -16.60 21.74 0.62
N TYR A 116 -17.79 22.05 1.10
CA TYR A 116 -18.76 21.06 1.57
C TYR A 116 -20.19 21.45 1.19
N GLU A 117 -20.91 20.52 0.59
CA GLU A 117 -22.34 20.61 0.33
C GLU A 117 -23.06 19.44 0.99
N GLU A 118 -23.98 19.77 1.90
CA GLU A 118 -24.84 18.82 2.57
C GLU A 118 -26.29 19.04 2.14
N TYR A 119 -26.93 17.99 1.64
CA TYR A 119 -28.30 18.06 1.13
C TYR A 119 -29.30 17.63 2.21
N GLU A 120 -30.09 18.58 2.69
CA GLU A 120 -31.11 18.34 3.71
C GLU A 120 -32.12 17.25 3.27
N GLY A 121 -32.40 16.29 4.15
CA GLY A 121 -33.36 15.20 3.90
C GLY A 121 -32.92 14.13 2.90
N VAL A 122 -31.79 14.31 2.22
CA VAL A 122 -31.27 13.34 1.24
C VAL A 122 -30.57 12.18 1.95
N GLY A 123 -30.86 10.96 1.49
CA GLY A 123 -30.26 9.73 1.99
C GLY A 123 -28.88 9.47 1.40
N HIS A 124 -28.55 8.19 1.21
CA HIS A 124 -27.22 7.81 0.71
C HIS A 124 -26.94 8.27 -0.73
N ASP A 125 -27.99 8.55 -1.49
CA ASP A 125 -27.99 8.84 -2.93
C ASP A 125 -27.66 10.30 -3.31
N SER A 126 -26.90 11.00 -2.46
CA SER A 126 -26.43 12.39 -2.69
C SER A 126 -25.68 12.62 -4.02
N TRP A 127 -25.27 11.55 -4.70
CA TRP A 127 -24.72 11.63 -6.06
C TRP A 127 -25.73 12.13 -7.09
N VAL A 128 -27.03 11.97 -6.88
CA VAL A 128 -28.04 12.51 -7.80
C VAL A 128 -27.88 14.02 -7.93
N GLN A 129 -27.78 14.71 -6.80
CA GLN A 129 -27.58 16.16 -6.72
C GLN A 129 -26.15 16.53 -7.10
N ALA A 130 -25.14 15.81 -6.59
CA ALA A 130 -23.73 16.16 -6.83
C ALA A 130 -23.38 16.19 -8.33
N TYR A 131 -23.92 15.25 -9.12
CA TYR A 131 -23.68 15.17 -10.56
C TYR A 131 -24.73 15.90 -11.41
N GLU A 132 -25.79 16.44 -10.80
CA GLU A 132 -26.88 17.10 -11.50
C GLU A 132 -26.35 18.24 -12.39
N GLY A 133 -26.78 18.25 -13.66
CA GLY A 133 -26.39 19.29 -14.62
C GLY A 133 -24.88 19.39 -14.89
N GLY A 134 -24.06 18.43 -14.43
CA GLY A 134 -22.61 18.48 -14.59
C GLY A 134 -21.88 19.46 -13.65
N ARG A 135 -22.55 19.99 -12.61
CA ARG A 135 -21.98 20.99 -11.68
C ARG A 135 -20.63 20.60 -11.06
N ILE A 136 -20.40 19.30 -10.82
CA ILE A 136 -19.12 18.81 -10.29
C ILE A 136 -17.97 19.06 -11.29
N PHE A 137 -18.24 18.95 -12.59
CA PHE A 137 -17.29 19.23 -13.65
C PHE A 137 -17.06 20.74 -13.80
N ASP A 138 -18.11 21.56 -13.62
CA ASP A 138 -17.96 23.03 -13.58
C ASP A 138 -17.10 23.50 -12.40
N TRP A 139 -17.18 22.80 -11.26
CA TRP A 139 -16.30 23.04 -10.14
C TRP A 139 -14.85 22.64 -10.47
N PHE A 140 -14.64 21.43 -11.01
CA PHE A 140 -13.32 20.96 -11.44
C PHE A 140 -12.64 21.89 -12.45
N ALA A 141 -13.39 22.42 -13.42
CA ALA A 141 -12.86 23.27 -14.48
C ALA A 141 -12.16 24.55 -13.98
N ARG A 142 -12.36 24.93 -12.71
CA ARG A 142 -11.74 26.09 -12.06
C ARG A 142 -10.33 25.82 -11.55
N PHE A 143 -9.92 24.55 -11.53
CA PHE A 143 -8.65 24.12 -10.92
C PHE A 143 -7.70 23.55 -11.97
N GLU A 144 -6.45 24.01 -11.87
CA GLU A 144 -5.29 23.45 -12.54
C GLU A 144 -4.26 23.11 -11.45
N ARG A 145 -3.67 21.91 -11.53
CA ARG A 145 -2.64 21.47 -10.59
C ARG A 145 -1.40 22.35 -10.74
N ASN A 146 -0.92 22.91 -9.63
CA ASN A 146 0.42 23.49 -9.58
C ASN A 146 1.47 22.37 -9.38
N PRO A 147 2.35 22.05 -10.35
CA PRO A 147 3.40 21.06 -10.15
C PRO A 147 4.52 21.52 -9.20
N TYR A 148 4.64 22.83 -8.97
CA TYR A 148 5.68 23.46 -8.16
C TYR A 148 5.09 24.34 -7.03
N PRO A 149 4.32 23.76 -6.09
CA PRO A 149 3.83 24.51 -4.95
C PRO A 149 4.98 24.97 -4.05
N GLU A 150 4.88 26.15 -3.44
CA GLU A 150 5.91 26.69 -2.54
C GLU A 150 6.19 25.78 -1.34
N ARG A 151 5.16 25.08 -0.86
CA ARG A 151 5.22 24.18 0.31
C ARG A 151 4.62 22.83 -0.03
N VAL A 152 5.31 21.76 0.36
CA VAL A 152 4.82 20.38 0.27
C VAL A 152 4.81 19.79 1.68
N ARG A 153 3.62 19.48 2.18
CA ARG A 153 3.43 18.61 3.33
C ARG A 153 3.07 17.23 2.82
N PHE A 154 3.83 16.22 3.22
CA PHE A 154 3.66 14.88 2.71
C PHE A 154 3.87 13.82 3.79
N VAL A 155 2.94 12.87 3.82
CA VAL A 155 2.86 11.75 4.73
C VAL A 155 2.61 10.49 3.92
N THR A 156 3.41 9.46 4.16
CA THR A 156 3.16 8.13 3.60
C THR A 156 3.80 7.06 4.47
N ALA A 157 3.22 5.88 4.44
CA ALA A 157 3.78 4.67 5.05
C ALA A 157 4.19 3.64 3.97
N ARG A 158 4.23 4.05 2.69
CA ARG A 158 4.35 3.12 1.55
C ARG A 158 5.25 3.67 0.45
N TYR A 159 6.25 2.90 0.04
CA TYR A 159 7.12 3.19 -1.11
C TYR A 159 6.35 3.26 -2.43
N ALA A 160 5.24 2.52 -2.58
CA ALA A 160 4.33 2.61 -3.72
C ALA A 160 3.75 4.03 -3.93
N ALA A 161 3.64 4.81 -2.85
CA ALA A 161 3.12 6.17 -2.84
C ALA A 161 4.10 7.10 -2.10
N ARG A 162 5.35 7.18 -2.60
CA ARG A 162 6.47 7.89 -1.95
C ARG A 162 6.83 9.25 -2.53
N ARG A 163 6.03 9.74 -3.46
CA ARG A 163 6.29 11.00 -4.17
C ARG A 163 5.07 11.90 -4.04
N ALA A 164 5.34 13.18 -3.86
CA ALA A 164 4.37 14.25 -3.99
C ALA A 164 5.11 15.48 -4.51
N TYR A 165 4.71 15.97 -5.69
CA TYR A 165 5.25 17.18 -6.31
C TYR A 165 6.78 17.07 -6.48
N TRP A 166 7.54 18.01 -5.93
CA TRP A 166 9.00 18.02 -5.96
C TRP A 166 9.64 17.25 -4.78
N VAL A 167 8.88 16.50 -3.98
CA VAL A 167 9.39 15.73 -2.84
C VAL A 167 9.25 14.23 -3.06
N ARG A 168 10.30 13.47 -2.72
CA ARG A 168 10.32 12.01 -2.71
C ARG A 168 10.93 11.47 -1.43
N LEU A 169 10.25 10.56 -0.74
CA LEU A 169 10.82 9.84 0.41
C LEU A 169 11.58 8.60 -0.08
N ASP A 170 12.80 8.42 0.38
CA ASP A 170 13.75 7.42 -0.11
C ASP A 170 14.10 6.34 0.91
N ALA A 171 14.08 6.67 2.20
CA ALA A 171 14.39 5.72 3.26
C ALA A 171 13.49 5.98 4.49
N PHE A 172 12.59 5.05 4.75
CA PHE A 172 11.71 4.98 5.92
C PHE A 172 11.22 3.54 6.12
N THR A 173 10.56 3.26 7.24
CA THR A 173 10.00 1.94 7.55
C THR A 173 8.56 1.83 7.03
N PRO A 174 8.26 1.00 6.01
CA PRO A 174 6.91 0.84 5.50
C PRO A 174 5.95 0.30 6.57
N GLY A 175 4.74 0.85 6.62
CA GLY A 175 3.77 0.63 7.69
C GLY A 175 3.80 1.69 8.79
N THR A 176 4.93 2.36 9.00
CA THR A 176 5.04 3.52 9.89
C THR A 176 4.94 4.81 9.07
N PRO A 177 4.01 5.74 9.37
CA PRO A 177 3.91 7.00 8.65
C PRO A 177 5.20 7.84 8.78
N ALA A 178 5.89 8.06 7.67
CA ALA A 178 6.97 9.03 7.54
C ALA A 178 6.40 10.36 7.07
N ARG A 179 6.93 11.47 7.59
CA ARG A 179 6.45 12.83 7.29
C ARG A 179 7.57 13.76 6.87
N ILE A 180 7.22 14.70 6.01
CA ILE A 180 8.04 15.84 5.63
C ILE A 180 7.15 17.07 5.42
N ASP A 181 7.58 18.21 5.94
CA ASP A 181 7.01 19.52 5.65
C ASP A 181 8.14 20.39 5.10
N ALA A 182 8.18 20.54 3.77
CA ALA A 182 9.21 21.27 3.06
C ALA A 182 8.62 22.53 2.43
N ARG A 183 9.21 23.69 2.71
CA ARG A 183 8.74 24.98 2.18
C ARG A 183 9.90 25.86 1.71
N PHE A 184 9.71 26.57 0.61
CA PHE A 184 10.55 27.71 0.28
C PHE A 184 10.19 28.89 1.19
N THR A 185 11.19 29.57 1.72
CA THR A 185 11.01 30.82 2.51
C THR A 185 11.53 32.05 1.77
N ALA A 186 12.33 31.82 0.72
CA ALA A 186 12.80 32.79 -0.27
C ALA A 186 13.39 32.01 -1.46
N THR A 187 13.78 32.70 -2.54
CA THR A 187 14.58 32.09 -3.61
C THR A 187 15.82 31.42 -3.02
N ASN A 188 16.06 30.17 -3.38
CA ASN A 188 17.15 29.33 -2.91
C ASN A 188 17.24 29.12 -1.39
N ARG A 189 16.14 29.32 -0.65
CA ARG A 189 16.08 29.03 0.79
C ARG A 189 14.90 28.14 1.12
N LEU A 190 15.18 26.95 1.66
CA LEU A 190 14.16 26.03 2.15
C LEU A 190 14.25 25.85 3.66
N ARG A 191 13.08 25.64 4.27
CA ARG A 191 12.96 25.03 5.59
C ARG A 191 12.25 23.69 5.45
N ILE A 192 12.79 22.67 6.10
CA ILE A 192 12.30 21.29 6.05
C ILE A 192 12.28 20.73 7.46
N ASP A 193 11.12 20.24 7.88
CA ASP A 193 10.91 19.51 9.13
C ASP A 193 10.47 18.07 8.80
N THR A 194 11.06 17.06 9.44
CA THR A 194 10.83 15.63 9.15
C THR A 194 10.45 14.81 10.38
N GLU A 195 9.74 13.70 10.15
CA GLU A 195 9.40 12.71 11.20
C GLU A 195 9.48 11.29 10.64
N ALA A 196 10.06 10.36 11.41
CA ALA A 196 10.21 8.95 11.04
C ALA A 196 10.81 8.73 9.63
N LEU A 197 11.71 9.63 9.20
CA LEU A 197 12.29 9.66 7.86
C LEU A 197 13.82 9.63 7.93
N ALA A 198 14.42 8.65 7.27
CA ALA A 198 15.87 8.46 7.20
C ALA A 198 16.49 8.96 5.88
N GLY A 199 15.69 9.28 4.87
CA GLY A 199 16.20 9.89 3.64
C GLY A 199 15.13 10.30 2.65
N PHE A 200 15.43 11.34 1.87
CA PHE A 200 14.54 11.91 0.88
C PHE A 200 15.32 12.61 -0.24
N THR A 201 14.63 12.91 -1.34
CA THR A 201 15.14 13.65 -2.48
C THR A 201 14.17 14.77 -2.84
N LEU A 202 14.74 15.94 -3.11
CA LEU A 202 14.06 17.08 -3.71
C LEU A 202 14.31 17.05 -5.22
N HIS A 203 13.26 17.15 -6.01
CA HIS A 203 13.28 17.24 -7.48
C HIS A 203 12.97 18.69 -7.88
N LEU A 204 14.01 19.50 -8.05
CA LEU A 204 13.94 20.96 -8.10
C LEU A 204 14.01 21.54 -9.53
N ALA A 205 14.23 20.70 -10.54
CA ALA A 205 14.25 21.12 -11.94
C ALA A 205 12.98 21.90 -12.30
N GLY A 206 13.14 23.12 -12.82
CA GLY A 206 12.03 23.98 -13.24
C GLY A 206 11.26 24.66 -12.10
N HIS A 207 11.65 24.47 -10.84
CA HIS A 207 10.97 25.12 -9.71
C HIS A 207 11.24 26.63 -9.70
N PRO A 208 10.22 27.50 -9.61
CA PRO A 208 10.38 28.95 -9.78
C PRO A 208 11.21 29.64 -8.69
N HIS A 209 11.32 29.02 -7.51
CA HIS A 209 12.15 29.51 -6.40
C HIS A 209 13.60 28.97 -6.42
N VAL A 210 14.04 28.35 -7.52
CA VAL A 210 15.39 27.78 -7.66
C VAL A 210 16.15 28.48 -8.79
N ASP A 211 17.19 29.22 -8.42
CA ASP A 211 18.24 29.75 -9.29
C ASP A 211 19.46 28.81 -9.23
N THR A 212 19.72 28.10 -10.32
CA THR A 212 20.81 27.11 -10.42
C THR A 212 22.21 27.76 -10.44
N ALA A 213 22.31 29.08 -10.65
CA ALA A 213 23.58 29.80 -10.57
C ALA A 213 24.03 30.05 -9.11
N GLN A 214 23.11 29.90 -8.14
CA GLN A 214 23.36 30.17 -6.73
C GLN A 214 23.34 28.89 -5.89
N ARG A 215 23.86 28.96 -4.66
CA ARG A 215 23.73 27.85 -3.71
C ARG A 215 22.31 27.80 -3.15
N LEU A 216 21.87 26.61 -2.77
CA LEU A 216 20.62 26.36 -2.05
C LEU A 216 20.93 26.23 -0.56
N THR A 217 20.32 27.08 0.27
CA THR A 217 20.38 26.96 1.73
C THR A 217 19.17 26.17 2.22
N VAL A 218 19.40 25.09 2.96
CA VAL A 218 18.37 24.21 3.52
C VAL A 218 18.49 24.19 5.03
N GLU A 219 17.48 24.66 5.74
CA GLU A 219 17.31 24.46 7.19
C GLU A 219 16.51 23.17 7.40
N LEU A 220 17.22 22.07 7.69
CA LEU A 220 16.67 20.72 7.81
C LEU A 220 16.70 20.26 9.27
N ASP A 221 15.53 20.08 9.88
CA ASP A 221 15.36 19.75 11.30
C ASP A 221 16.18 20.68 12.22
N GLY A 222 16.20 21.97 11.91
CA GLY A 222 16.99 22.99 12.62
C GLY A 222 18.49 23.04 12.26
N VAL A 223 18.98 22.14 11.41
CA VAL A 223 20.38 22.14 10.93
C VAL A 223 20.47 22.85 9.59
N ARG A 224 21.37 23.84 9.49
CA ARG A 224 21.63 24.55 8.24
C ARG A 224 22.63 23.79 7.36
N LEU A 225 22.25 23.54 6.11
CA LEU A 225 23.07 22.90 5.07
C LEU A 225 23.10 23.81 3.84
N ASP A 226 24.28 24.03 3.27
CA ASP A 226 24.42 24.76 2.00
C ASP A 226 24.86 23.80 0.90
N VAL A 227 24.05 23.64 -0.14
CA VAL A 227 24.25 22.67 -1.22
C VAL A 227 24.25 23.37 -2.58
N PRO A 228 24.84 22.79 -3.64
CA PRO A 228 24.63 23.28 -5.00
C PRO A 228 23.13 23.25 -5.34
N ALA A 229 22.61 24.32 -5.96
CA ALA A 229 21.28 24.25 -6.57
C ALA A 229 21.37 23.38 -7.83
N ALA A 230 20.82 22.18 -7.76
CA ALA A 230 20.81 21.20 -8.83
C ALA A 230 19.38 20.72 -9.10
N ASP A 231 19.17 20.09 -10.24
CA ASP A 231 17.88 19.49 -10.62
C ASP A 231 17.34 18.51 -9.58
N SER A 232 18.23 17.87 -8.83
CA SER A 232 17.85 17.09 -7.66
C SER A 232 18.90 17.14 -6.56
N VAL A 233 18.44 17.14 -5.32
CA VAL A 233 19.30 17.07 -4.13
C VAL A 233 18.73 16.05 -3.17
N SER A 234 19.57 15.11 -2.73
CA SER A 234 19.20 14.05 -1.79
C SER A 234 19.82 14.28 -0.42
N PHE A 235 19.10 13.84 0.61
CA PHE A 235 19.53 13.88 2.00
C PHE A 235 19.28 12.53 2.66
N HIS A 236 20.15 12.12 3.56
CA HIS A 236 19.96 10.94 4.40
C HIS A 236 20.52 11.14 5.80
N ARG A 237 19.99 10.39 6.76
CA ARG A 237 20.51 10.30 8.11
C ARG A 237 21.67 9.31 8.19
N ASP A 238 22.77 9.73 8.80
CA ASP A 238 23.83 8.87 9.31
C ASP A 238 23.88 9.04 10.84
N GLY A 239 23.30 8.08 11.55
CA GLY A 239 22.92 8.24 12.96
C GLY A 239 21.93 9.38 13.12
N GLU A 240 22.25 10.35 13.99
CA GLU A 240 21.40 11.52 14.25
C GLU A 240 21.64 12.67 13.26
N ARG A 241 22.69 12.60 12.43
CA ARG A 241 23.10 13.72 11.56
C ARG A 241 22.59 13.56 10.14
N TRP A 242 22.20 14.68 9.53
CA TRP A 242 21.90 14.74 8.10
C TRP A 242 23.18 14.84 7.25
N ARG A 243 23.19 14.11 6.14
CA ARG A 243 24.22 14.15 5.10
C ARG A 243 23.60 14.38 3.74
N ILE A 244 24.37 15.02 2.87
CA ILE A 244 24.02 15.23 1.46
C ILE A 244 24.38 13.97 0.69
N GLY A 245 23.46 13.51 -0.16
CA GLY A 245 23.59 12.31 -0.96
C GLY A 245 22.44 11.34 -0.74
N MET A 246 22.32 10.35 -1.62
CA MET A 246 21.28 9.33 -1.52
C MET A 246 21.48 8.44 -0.29
N ALA A 247 20.37 8.04 0.33
CA ALA A 247 20.39 7.03 1.38
C ALA A 247 20.96 5.71 0.82
N PRO A 248 21.82 5.00 1.58
CA PRO A 248 22.24 3.66 1.22
C PRO A 248 21.03 2.74 1.02
N ALA A 249 21.13 1.83 0.04
CA ALA A 249 20.08 0.84 -0.18
C ALA A 249 19.90 -0.03 1.07
N ARG A 250 18.66 -0.13 1.54
CA ARG A 250 18.25 -1.04 2.61
C ARG A 250 17.47 -2.23 2.05
N GLY A 251 16.99 -3.09 2.94
CA GLY A 251 16.20 -4.27 2.59
C GLY A 251 14.91 -3.89 1.86
N LYS A 252 14.01 -3.18 2.55
CA LYS A 252 12.74 -2.72 2.00
C LYS A 252 12.94 -1.57 1.03
N ARG A 253 12.26 -1.66 -0.11
CA ARG A 253 12.38 -0.72 -1.22
C ARG A 253 11.14 -0.78 -2.12
N PRO A 254 10.96 0.15 -3.06
CA PRO A 254 9.85 0.10 -4.01
C PRO A 254 9.76 -1.27 -4.72
N GLY A 255 8.58 -1.89 -4.69
CA GLY A 255 8.35 -3.23 -5.26
C GLY A 255 8.82 -4.40 -4.38
N ALA A 256 9.47 -4.12 -3.25
CA ALA A 256 9.95 -5.09 -2.27
C ALA A 256 9.78 -4.52 -0.86
N GLU A 257 8.56 -4.14 -0.48
CA GLU A 257 8.21 -3.51 0.79
C GLU A 257 7.16 -4.27 1.61
N GLY A 258 6.52 -5.28 1.03
CA GLY A 258 5.30 -5.90 1.57
C GLY A 258 4.06 -5.05 1.24
N PRO A 259 2.92 -5.21 1.93
CA PRO A 259 2.56 -6.31 2.83
C PRO A 259 2.24 -7.61 2.08
N LEU A 260 1.69 -8.62 2.75
CA LEU A 260 1.27 -9.90 2.18
C LEU A 260 0.48 -9.76 0.87
N THR A 261 -0.46 -8.83 0.81
CA THR A 261 -1.27 -8.58 -0.40
C THR A 261 -0.46 -8.12 -1.62
N ALA A 262 0.77 -7.59 -1.44
CA ALA A 262 1.62 -7.17 -2.54
C ALA A 262 2.03 -8.35 -3.45
N ALA A 263 2.16 -9.55 -2.90
CA ALA A 263 2.49 -10.75 -3.68
C ALA A 263 1.40 -11.11 -4.72
N VAL A 264 0.15 -10.75 -4.45
CA VAL A 264 -1.01 -11.07 -5.30
C VAL A 264 -1.59 -9.86 -6.03
N ALA A 265 -1.04 -8.66 -5.80
CA ALA A 265 -1.44 -7.43 -6.50
C ALA A 265 -0.92 -7.37 -7.95
N GLY A 266 0.16 -8.09 -8.26
CA GLY A 266 0.76 -8.21 -9.59
C GLY A 266 0.48 -9.55 -10.28
N ARG A 267 1.31 -9.87 -11.28
CA ARG A 267 1.37 -11.21 -11.87
C ARG A 267 1.88 -12.19 -10.81
N HIS A 268 1.21 -13.31 -10.65
CA HIS A 268 1.60 -14.32 -9.67
C HIS A 268 1.17 -15.74 -10.10
N VAL A 269 1.79 -16.73 -9.48
CA VAL A 269 1.53 -18.17 -9.69
C VAL A 269 1.37 -18.86 -8.34
N TYR A 270 0.35 -19.70 -8.20
CA TYR A 270 0.15 -20.55 -7.02
C TYR A 270 0.84 -21.89 -7.23
N VAL A 271 1.61 -22.32 -6.22
CA VAL A 271 2.54 -23.44 -6.33
C VAL A 271 2.37 -24.40 -5.16
N TYR A 272 1.86 -25.59 -5.42
CA TYR A 272 1.76 -26.65 -4.43
C TYR A 272 2.99 -27.57 -4.45
N GLY A 273 3.37 -28.06 -3.28
CA GLY A 273 4.57 -28.89 -3.11
C GLY A 273 4.37 -30.36 -3.50
N THR A 274 5.37 -30.94 -4.17
CA THR A 274 5.39 -32.35 -4.57
C THR A 274 6.49 -33.17 -3.88
N ALA A 275 7.26 -32.55 -2.98
CA ALA A 275 8.35 -33.22 -2.28
C ALA A 275 7.85 -34.17 -1.18
N GLY A 276 8.74 -35.07 -0.75
CA GLY A 276 8.49 -36.03 0.33
C GLY A 276 7.66 -37.25 -0.09
N GLU A 277 7.68 -37.62 -1.38
CA GLU A 277 6.99 -38.79 -1.93
C GLU A 277 5.53 -38.94 -1.45
N PRO A 278 4.69 -37.90 -1.63
CA PRO A 278 3.32 -37.93 -1.13
C PRO A 278 2.50 -39.02 -1.82
N SER A 279 1.59 -39.66 -1.08
CA SER A 279 0.54 -40.48 -1.69
C SER A 279 -0.35 -39.62 -2.60
N GLU A 280 -1.13 -40.27 -3.48
CA GLU A 280 -2.06 -39.57 -4.38
C GLU A 280 -3.04 -38.67 -3.61
N ASP A 281 -3.58 -39.15 -2.49
CA ASP A 281 -4.50 -38.38 -1.64
C ASP A 281 -3.85 -37.14 -1.02
N VAL A 282 -2.60 -37.28 -0.54
CA VAL A 282 -1.84 -36.15 0.02
C VAL A 282 -1.53 -35.13 -1.06
N LEU A 283 -1.13 -35.57 -2.25
CA LEU A 283 -0.86 -34.68 -3.38
C LEU A 283 -2.14 -33.96 -3.84
N ALA A 284 -3.26 -34.67 -3.91
CA ALA A 284 -4.57 -34.10 -4.24
C ALA A 284 -4.99 -33.04 -3.21
N ALA A 285 -4.79 -33.29 -1.92
CA ALA A 285 -5.09 -32.32 -0.87
C ALA A 285 -4.22 -31.05 -0.98
N ARG A 286 -2.90 -31.20 -1.22
CA ARG A 286 -1.99 -30.06 -1.44
C ARG A 286 -2.41 -29.22 -2.64
N ARG A 287 -2.80 -29.88 -3.74
CA ARG A 287 -3.31 -29.22 -4.94
C ARG A 287 -4.62 -28.48 -4.65
N ALA A 288 -5.56 -29.07 -3.93
CA ALA A 288 -6.85 -28.46 -3.60
C ALA A 288 -6.70 -27.16 -2.79
N VAL A 289 -5.71 -27.09 -1.88
CA VAL A 289 -5.38 -25.85 -1.16
C VAL A 289 -4.94 -24.75 -2.14
N ALA A 290 -4.01 -25.05 -3.04
CA ALA A 290 -3.55 -24.07 -4.03
C ALA A 290 -4.67 -23.67 -5.02
N GLU A 291 -5.54 -24.59 -5.42
CA GLU A 291 -6.71 -24.30 -6.25
C GLU A 291 -7.72 -23.39 -5.55
N ARG A 292 -7.98 -23.61 -4.25
CA ARG A 292 -8.83 -22.72 -3.46
C ARG A 292 -8.23 -21.32 -3.33
N ALA A 293 -6.92 -21.23 -3.14
CA ALA A 293 -6.21 -19.96 -3.07
C ALA A 293 -6.26 -19.19 -4.41
N GLY A 294 -6.08 -19.92 -5.51
CA GLY A 294 -6.13 -19.40 -6.88
C GLY A 294 -7.54 -19.22 -7.45
N ASN A 295 -8.60 -19.59 -6.70
CA ASN A 295 -9.96 -19.38 -7.14
C ASN A 295 -10.44 -17.96 -6.81
N TRP A 296 -10.25 -17.05 -7.76
CA TRP A 296 -10.76 -15.67 -7.66
C TRP A 296 -12.16 -15.53 -8.26
N SER A 297 -12.59 -16.46 -9.11
CA SER A 297 -13.85 -16.40 -9.85
C SER A 297 -15.07 -16.85 -9.09
N VAL A 298 -15.23 -16.32 -7.89
CA VAL A 298 -16.40 -16.51 -7.02
C VAL A 298 -17.45 -15.44 -7.32
N TYR A 299 -18.72 -15.84 -7.47
CA TYR A 299 -19.83 -14.89 -7.55
C TYR A 299 -20.18 -14.40 -6.15
N ARG A 300 -20.21 -13.07 -5.95
CA ARG A 300 -20.36 -12.44 -4.63
C ARG A 300 -21.66 -11.64 -4.51
N GLY A 301 -22.69 -12.09 -5.24
CA GLY A 301 -24.00 -11.44 -5.29
C GLY A 301 -24.10 -10.32 -6.35
N PRO A 302 -25.31 -9.77 -6.54
CA PRO A 302 -25.59 -8.84 -7.64
C PRO A 302 -24.77 -7.55 -7.57
N PHE A 303 -24.45 -7.09 -6.36
CA PHE A 303 -23.71 -5.84 -6.14
C PHE A 303 -22.21 -5.97 -6.42
N LEU A 304 -21.56 -7.00 -5.86
CA LEU A 304 -20.11 -7.19 -6.01
C LEU A 304 -19.72 -7.95 -7.29
N ASN A 305 -20.67 -8.66 -7.89
CA ASN A 305 -20.49 -9.48 -9.09
C ASN A 305 -19.31 -10.48 -8.94
N ARG A 306 -18.87 -11.07 -10.07
CA ARG A 306 -17.78 -12.04 -10.15
C ARG A 306 -16.47 -11.38 -10.56
N VAL A 307 -15.37 -11.80 -9.92
CA VAL A 307 -14.01 -11.43 -10.31
C VAL A 307 -13.48 -12.43 -11.35
N MET A 308 -13.21 -12.03 -12.58
CA MET A 308 -12.80 -12.94 -13.66
C MET A 308 -11.27 -13.02 -13.78
N VAL A 309 -10.60 -13.45 -12.72
CA VAL A 309 -9.13 -13.64 -12.69
C VAL A 309 -8.83 -15.14 -12.52
N PHE A 310 -7.95 -15.66 -13.37
CA PHE A 310 -7.58 -17.08 -13.38
C PHE A 310 -6.05 -17.21 -13.27
N PRO A 311 -5.49 -17.07 -12.05
CA PRO A 311 -4.07 -17.28 -11.81
C PRO A 311 -3.66 -18.70 -12.18
N ARG A 312 -2.41 -18.89 -12.60
CA ARG A 312 -1.87 -20.24 -12.83
C ARG A 312 -1.68 -20.95 -11.50
N ILE A 313 -2.06 -22.22 -11.47
CA ILE A 313 -1.84 -23.15 -10.35
C ILE A 313 -1.05 -24.33 -10.89
N ILE A 314 0.16 -24.56 -10.37
CA ILE A 314 1.08 -25.57 -10.89
C ILE A 314 1.82 -26.28 -9.74
N PRO A 315 2.33 -27.51 -9.95
CA PRO A 315 3.25 -28.12 -8.99
C PRO A 315 4.60 -27.39 -8.98
N ASP A 316 5.31 -27.44 -7.86
CA ASP A 316 6.65 -26.87 -7.67
C ASP A 316 7.68 -27.28 -8.74
N GLN A 317 7.64 -28.53 -9.22
CA GLN A 317 8.52 -29.03 -10.28
C GLN A 317 8.22 -28.42 -11.67
N ALA A 318 7.02 -27.87 -11.87
CA ALA A 318 6.63 -27.26 -13.15
C ALA A 318 6.90 -25.74 -13.21
N VAL A 319 7.39 -25.14 -12.12
CA VAL A 319 7.74 -23.71 -12.09
C VAL A 319 8.94 -23.46 -13.00
N ARG A 320 8.77 -22.55 -13.96
CA ARG A 320 9.81 -22.19 -14.94
C ARG A 320 10.59 -20.96 -14.47
N PRO A 321 11.84 -20.76 -14.91
CA PRO A 321 12.56 -19.51 -14.64
C PRO A 321 11.79 -18.25 -15.08
N SER A 322 11.03 -18.33 -16.18
CA SER A 322 10.16 -17.25 -16.65
C SER A 322 9.03 -16.92 -15.67
N ASP A 323 8.55 -17.89 -14.88
CA ASP A 323 7.52 -17.66 -13.88
C ASP A 323 8.09 -16.82 -12.72
N VAL A 324 9.32 -17.12 -12.29
CA VAL A 324 10.05 -16.41 -11.24
C VAL A 324 10.37 -14.96 -11.64
N VAL A 325 10.85 -14.75 -12.87
CA VAL A 325 11.24 -13.41 -13.36
C VAL A 325 10.04 -12.53 -13.69
N SER A 326 8.90 -13.14 -14.07
CA SER A 326 7.72 -12.38 -14.53
C SER A 326 6.73 -12.04 -13.42
N GLY A 327 6.83 -12.65 -12.23
CA GLY A 327 5.89 -12.38 -11.16
C GLY A 327 6.20 -13.09 -9.85
N SER A 328 5.33 -12.87 -8.87
CA SER A 328 5.45 -13.46 -7.54
C SER A 328 5.09 -14.94 -7.53
N LEU A 329 5.65 -15.69 -6.58
CA LEU A 329 5.25 -17.08 -6.31
C LEU A 329 4.47 -17.15 -5.00
N VAL A 330 3.33 -17.81 -5.00
CA VAL A 330 2.58 -18.16 -3.79
C VAL A 330 2.83 -19.64 -3.51
N LEU A 331 3.69 -19.92 -2.53
CA LEU A 331 4.23 -21.24 -2.24
C LEU A 331 3.49 -21.87 -1.05
N PHE A 332 3.00 -23.09 -1.22
CA PHE A 332 2.37 -23.87 -0.15
C PHE A 332 3.27 -24.99 0.33
N GLY A 333 3.26 -25.20 1.65
CA GLY A 333 3.96 -26.27 2.34
C GLY A 333 5.19 -25.77 3.09
N THR A 334 6.18 -26.64 3.18
CA THR A 334 7.39 -26.52 3.98
C THR A 334 8.60 -26.96 3.14
N PRO A 335 9.85 -26.75 3.60
CA PRO A 335 11.02 -27.30 2.93
C PRO A 335 10.96 -28.82 2.70
N ALA A 336 10.29 -29.59 3.57
CA ALA A 336 10.14 -31.03 3.37
C ALA A 336 9.13 -31.40 2.27
N THR A 337 8.17 -30.52 2.00
CA THR A 337 7.02 -30.82 1.13
C THR A 337 7.01 -30.05 -0.19
N ASN A 338 7.84 -29.03 -0.34
CA ASN A 338 7.95 -28.20 -1.55
C ASN A 338 9.42 -27.95 -1.94
N HIS A 339 9.80 -28.39 -3.15
CA HIS A 339 11.19 -28.32 -3.65
C HIS A 339 11.71 -26.88 -3.79
N ILE A 340 10.84 -25.90 -4.01
CA ILE A 340 11.24 -24.49 -4.10
C ILE A 340 11.51 -23.94 -2.72
N LEU A 341 10.65 -24.24 -1.73
CA LEU A 341 10.89 -23.86 -0.33
C LEU A 341 12.19 -24.49 0.21
N ALA A 342 12.49 -25.74 -0.17
CA ALA A 342 13.75 -26.40 0.16
C ALA A 342 14.97 -25.62 -0.37
N ARG A 343 14.94 -25.22 -1.66
CA ARG A 343 16.03 -24.44 -2.28
C ARG A 343 16.18 -23.04 -1.72
N LEU A 344 15.08 -22.45 -1.24
CA LEU A 344 15.07 -21.10 -0.68
C LEU A 344 15.29 -21.08 0.85
N ALA A 345 15.40 -22.25 1.50
CA ALA A 345 15.34 -22.35 2.96
C ALA A 345 16.32 -21.40 3.67
N ASP A 346 17.58 -21.36 3.25
CA ASP A 346 18.61 -20.50 3.89
C ASP A 346 18.39 -19.00 3.68
N ARG A 347 17.54 -18.62 2.71
CA ARG A 347 17.24 -17.22 2.37
C ARG A 347 15.96 -16.73 3.05
N LEU A 348 15.05 -17.63 3.41
CA LEU A 348 13.75 -17.28 3.95
C LEU A 348 13.86 -16.93 5.45
N PRO A 349 13.07 -15.95 5.94
CA PRO A 349 13.22 -15.44 7.30
C PRO A 349 12.63 -16.35 8.38
N LEU A 350 11.61 -17.14 8.03
CA LEU A 350 10.76 -17.85 8.98
C LEU A 350 10.46 -19.27 8.50
N HIS A 351 10.49 -20.24 9.40
CA HIS A 351 10.12 -21.63 9.14
C HIS A 351 9.19 -22.14 10.23
N LEU A 352 8.08 -22.76 9.82
CA LEU A 352 7.19 -23.48 10.73
C LEU A 352 7.68 -24.92 10.85
N ASP A 353 7.65 -25.46 12.06
CA ASP A 353 8.00 -26.85 12.33
C ASP A 353 6.98 -27.81 11.69
N GLU A 354 7.47 -28.91 11.11
CA GLU A 354 6.63 -29.88 10.37
C GLU A 354 5.55 -30.49 11.27
N GLU A 355 5.85 -30.76 12.54
CA GLU A 355 4.89 -31.35 13.49
C GLU A 355 3.76 -30.36 13.86
N ALA A 356 3.94 -29.06 13.59
CA ALA A 356 2.98 -28.01 13.90
C ALA A 356 2.00 -27.73 12.74
N THR A 357 2.24 -28.25 11.54
CA THR A 357 1.52 -27.84 10.32
C THR A 357 0.02 -28.16 10.33
N ASP A 358 -0.40 -29.17 11.11
CA ASP A 358 -1.79 -29.62 11.17
C ASP A 358 -2.70 -28.70 12.02
N ARG A 359 -2.10 -27.85 12.87
CA ARG A 359 -2.80 -26.94 13.77
C ARG A 359 -2.47 -25.47 13.53
N TYR A 360 -1.25 -25.18 13.11
CA TYR A 360 -0.75 -23.81 12.98
C TYR A 360 -0.59 -23.42 11.52
N GLY A 361 -0.87 -22.16 11.21
CA GLY A 361 -0.60 -21.56 9.92
C GLY A 361 0.41 -20.43 10.05
N LEU A 362 1.50 -20.51 9.31
CA LEU A 362 2.49 -19.45 9.17
C LEU A 362 2.44 -18.91 7.75
N VAL A 363 2.24 -17.60 7.62
CA VAL A 363 2.08 -16.92 6.34
C VAL A 363 2.99 -15.70 6.33
N TYR A 364 3.85 -15.54 5.32
CA TYR A 364 4.67 -14.35 5.20
C TYR A 364 5.02 -14.03 3.76
N VAL A 365 5.38 -12.78 3.51
CA VAL A 365 5.91 -12.30 2.23
C VAL A 365 7.39 -11.96 2.36
N TYR A 366 8.17 -12.28 1.33
CA TYR A 366 9.60 -11.97 1.28
C TYR A 366 10.04 -11.64 -0.15
N PRO A 367 10.96 -10.69 -0.36
CA PRO A 367 11.40 -10.31 -1.69
C PRO A 367 12.21 -11.42 -2.36
N HIS A 368 11.93 -11.65 -3.65
CA HIS A 368 12.59 -12.68 -4.45
C HIS A 368 12.63 -12.27 -5.93
N GLU A 369 13.83 -12.16 -6.51
CA GLU A 369 14.05 -11.87 -7.95
C GLU A 369 13.25 -10.67 -8.50
N GLY A 370 13.17 -9.58 -7.71
CA GLY A 370 12.43 -8.37 -8.10
C GLY A 370 10.92 -8.41 -7.86
N HIS A 371 10.40 -9.54 -7.38
CA HIS A 371 9.01 -9.76 -6.96
C HIS A 371 8.98 -10.28 -5.52
N TYR A 372 7.97 -11.10 -5.20
CA TYR A 372 7.81 -11.72 -3.90
C TYR A 372 7.68 -13.24 -3.98
N VAL A 373 8.10 -13.91 -2.92
CA VAL A 373 7.48 -15.17 -2.50
C VAL A 373 6.51 -14.86 -1.37
N LEU A 374 5.29 -15.41 -1.47
CA LEU A 374 4.36 -15.53 -0.35
C LEU A 374 4.38 -16.98 0.07
N VAL A 375 4.82 -17.25 1.29
CA VAL A 375 4.88 -18.61 1.85
C VAL A 375 3.66 -18.82 2.72
N ASN A 376 2.97 -19.94 2.53
CA ASN A 376 1.96 -20.46 3.44
C ASN A 376 2.40 -21.87 3.89
N ALA A 377 2.88 -21.97 5.12
CA ALA A 377 3.24 -23.21 5.77
C ALA A 377 2.16 -23.61 6.78
N GLY A 378 1.78 -24.89 6.78
CA GLY A 378 0.71 -25.43 7.62
C GLY A 378 -0.68 -25.00 7.18
N ARG A 379 -1.51 -24.55 8.13
CA ARG A 379 -2.90 -24.17 7.87
C ARG A 379 -3.00 -22.99 6.90
N PRO A 380 -3.95 -23.02 5.95
CA PRO A 380 -4.09 -21.98 4.96
C PRO A 380 -4.59 -20.67 5.56
N TRP A 381 -4.10 -19.53 5.08
CA TRP A 381 -4.36 -18.21 5.67
C TRP A 381 -5.83 -17.82 5.78
N TRP A 382 -6.71 -18.37 4.95
CA TRP A 382 -8.14 -18.11 5.04
C TRP A 382 -8.83 -18.84 6.20
N GLU A 383 -8.10 -19.65 6.98
CA GLU A 383 -8.55 -20.22 8.25
C GLU A 383 -8.09 -19.41 9.46
N ALA A 384 -7.31 -18.34 9.24
CA ALA A 384 -6.98 -17.41 10.30
C ALA A 384 -8.25 -16.78 10.90
N PRO A 385 -8.28 -16.53 12.22
CA PRO A 385 -9.41 -15.87 12.88
C PRO A 385 -9.72 -14.52 12.22
N ASP A 386 -11.00 -14.22 12.08
CA ASP A 386 -11.45 -12.93 11.55
C ASP A 386 -11.44 -11.90 12.68
N GLU A 387 -10.62 -10.86 12.56
CA GLU A 387 -10.58 -9.76 13.54
C GLU A 387 -11.71 -8.73 13.32
N GLY A 388 -12.67 -8.99 12.43
CA GLY A 388 -13.86 -8.16 12.27
C GLY A 388 -13.67 -6.94 11.38
N THR A 389 -12.61 -6.90 10.57
CA THR A 389 -12.45 -5.86 9.54
C THR A 389 -13.36 -6.18 8.36
N PHE A 390 -14.38 -5.34 8.11
CA PHE A 390 -15.20 -5.47 6.91
C PHE A 390 -14.35 -5.30 5.65
N ARG A 391 -14.24 -6.36 4.85
CA ARG A 391 -13.50 -6.35 3.58
C ARG A 391 -14.46 -6.53 2.41
N PHE A 392 -14.45 -5.56 1.50
CA PHE A 392 -15.14 -5.70 0.23
C PHE A 392 -14.56 -6.87 -0.57
N GLY A 393 -15.39 -7.89 -0.80
CA GLY A 393 -15.02 -9.06 -1.60
C GLY A 393 -14.96 -10.41 -0.88
N MET A 394 -15.79 -10.58 0.15
CA MET A 394 -16.10 -11.86 0.80
C MET A 394 -16.08 -13.06 -0.18
N GLY A 395 -15.41 -14.14 0.24
CA GLY A 395 -15.37 -15.41 -0.50
C GLY A 395 -14.13 -15.67 -1.36
N VAL A 396 -13.32 -14.65 -1.66
CA VAL A 396 -12.03 -14.82 -2.36
C VAL A 396 -10.91 -14.95 -1.34
N ALA A 397 -10.21 -16.09 -1.35
CA ALA A 397 -9.13 -16.39 -0.39
C ALA A 397 -8.05 -15.30 -0.36
N ALA A 398 -7.64 -14.78 -1.53
CA ALA A 398 -6.64 -13.73 -1.62
C ALA A 398 -7.02 -12.43 -0.89
N LEU A 399 -8.33 -12.13 -0.75
CA LEU A 399 -8.81 -10.93 -0.05
C LEU A 399 -8.83 -11.11 1.47
N ARG A 400 -8.57 -12.33 1.99
CA ARG A 400 -8.34 -12.57 3.42
C ARG A 400 -6.89 -12.34 3.86
N LEU A 401 -5.96 -12.15 2.92
CA LEU A 401 -4.58 -11.76 3.29
C LEU A 401 -4.57 -10.38 3.99
N PRO A 402 -3.87 -10.21 5.11
CA PRO A 402 -3.65 -8.90 5.71
C PRO A 402 -3.04 -7.90 4.71
N ASP A 403 -3.59 -6.69 4.66
CA ASP A 403 -3.09 -5.59 3.84
C ASP A 403 -2.22 -4.59 4.64
N ASP A 404 -1.90 -4.95 5.88
CA ASP A 404 -1.15 -4.20 6.86
C ASP A 404 0.01 -4.99 7.50
N ALA A 405 0.15 -6.28 7.19
CA ALA A 405 1.18 -7.16 7.75
C ALA A 405 2.04 -7.85 6.67
N ASP A 406 3.31 -8.10 7.01
CA ASP A 406 4.21 -8.90 6.18
C ASP A 406 4.24 -10.37 6.61
N PHE A 407 3.86 -10.67 7.85
CA PHE A 407 3.75 -12.03 8.38
C PHE A 407 2.56 -12.19 9.33
N LEU A 408 2.09 -13.43 9.45
CA LEU A 408 0.98 -13.85 10.28
C LEU A 408 1.22 -15.31 10.74
N LEU A 409 1.11 -15.55 12.05
CA LEU A 409 1.08 -16.86 12.68
C LEU A 409 -0.22 -17.01 13.48
N PHE A 410 -0.94 -18.11 13.25
CA PHE A 410 -2.21 -18.37 13.93
C PHE A 410 -2.38 -19.84 14.30
N ASP A 411 -3.22 -20.09 15.31
CA ASP A 411 -3.60 -21.39 15.84
C ASP A 411 -5.08 -21.66 15.53
N THR A 412 -5.36 -22.66 14.68
CA THR A 412 -6.74 -23.02 14.33
C THR A 412 -7.46 -23.79 15.44
N GLY A 413 -6.73 -24.41 16.36
CA GLY A 413 -7.29 -25.12 17.51
C GLY A 413 -7.87 -24.17 18.55
N THR A 414 -7.18 -23.04 18.81
CA THR A 414 -7.70 -22.02 19.74
C THR A 414 -8.45 -20.88 19.04
N GLY A 415 -8.34 -20.77 17.73
CA GLY A 415 -8.88 -19.62 16.97
C GLY A 415 -8.19 -18.31 17.34
N ARG A 416 -6.86 -18.32 17.54
CA ARG A 416 -6.10 -17.13 17.95
C ARG A 416 -4.99 -16.80 16.95
N ILE A 417 -4.76 -15.51 16.75
CA ILE A 417 -3.54 -15.00 16.14
C ILE A 417 -2.46 -14.96 17.23
N LEU A 418 -1.32 -15.59 16.96
CA LEU A 418 -0.20 -15.70 17.90
C LEU A 418 0.86 -14.62 17.68
N ALA A 419 1.10 -14.28 16.41
CA ALA A 419 1.96 -13.18 16.03
C ALA A 419 1.50 -12.62 14.67
N HIS A 420 1.47 -11.31 14.53
CA HIS A 420 1.30 -10.64 13.24
C HIS A 420 2.14 -9.37 13.27
N GLY A 421 2.66 -8.95 12.11
CA GLY A 421 3.36 -7.68 12.05
C GLY A 421 4.10 -7.46 10.74
N ARG A 422 5.00 -6.48 10.77
CA ARG A 422 5.87 -6.12 9.66
C ARG A 422 7.32 -6.35 10.01
N PHE A 423 8.12 -6.69 9.01
CA PHE A 423 9.56 -6.59 9.14
C PHE A 423 9.99 -5.11 9.15
N ASP A 424 11.15 -4.83 9.72
CA ASP A 424 11.79 -3.53 9.63
C ASP A 424 12.25 -3.22 8.19
N ASP A 425 12.91 -2.08 8.01
CA ASP A 425 13.42 -1.65 6.70
C ASP A 425 14.61 -2.48 6.19
N ALA A 426 15.18 -3.37 7.00
CA ALA A 426 16.20 -4.34 6.65
C ALA A 426 15.66 -5.78 6.49
N TRP A 427 14.34 -5.98 6.51
CA TRP A 427 13.69 -7.30 6.51
C TRP A 427 13.99 -8.17 7.75
N ARG A 428 14.27 -7.54 8.90
CA ARG A 428 14.41 -8.21 10.20
C ARG A 428 13.12 -8.09 11.01
N LEU A 429 12.92 -9.03 11.91
CA LEU A 429 11.81 -8.97 12.85
C LEU A 429 12.04 -7.85 13.87
N PRO A 430 10.98 -7.09 14.21
CA PRO A 430 10.95 -6.33 15.45
C PRO A 430 11.24 -7.23 16.68
N PRO A 431 11.90 -6.72 17.74
CA PRO A 431 12.26 -7.53 18.91
C PRO A 431 11.08 -8.26 19.56
N ASP A 432 9.95 -7.57 19.72
CA ASP A 432 8.70 -8.08 20.28
C ASP A 432 8.09 -9.18 19.40
N ALA A 433 8.09 -9.00 18.08
CA ALA A 433 7.64 -10.01 17.14
C ALA A 433 8.54 -11.26 17.17
N ALA A 434 9.86 -11.08 17.24
CA ALA A 434 10.81 -12.18 17.34
C ALA A 434 10.63 -12.96 18.66
N GLU A 435 10.40 -12.26 19.77
CA GLU A 435 10.09 -12.90 21.06
C GLU A 435 8.77 -13.68 20.99
N ALA A 436 7.71 -13.08 20.47
CA ALA A 436 6.40 -13.74 20.34
C ALA A 436 6.46 -15.00 19.49
N LEU A 437 7.18 -14.96 18.35
CA LEU A 437 7.38 -16.12 17.48
C LEU A 437 8.17 -17.23 18.18
N ARG A 438 9.26 -16.89 18.88
CA ARG A 438 10.07 -17.88 19.62
C ARG A 438 9.32 -18.50 20.80
N ALA A 439 8.52 -17.71 21.51
CA ALA A 439 7.74 -18.18 22.65
C ALA A 439 6.76 -19.31 22.28
N THR A 440 6.40 -19.43 21.01
CA THR A 440 5.57 -20.54 20.52
C THR A 440 6.31 -21.88 20.48
N GLY A 441 7.64 -21.87 20.37
CA GLY A 441 8.46 -23.08 20.23
C GLY A 441 8.32 -23.82 18.90
N ILE A 442 7.51 -23.32 17.96
CA ILE A 442 7.17 -23.99 16.68
C ILE A 442 7.63 -23.22 15.44
N VAL A 443 8.26 -22.05 15.63
CA VAL A 443 8.79 -21.22 14.54
C VAL A 443 10.28 -21.00 14.74
N ARG A 444 11.06 -21.40 13.74
CA ARG A 444 12.48 -21.08 13.63
C ARG A 444 12.67 -19.77 12.86
N VAL A 445 13.29 -18.79 13.51
CA VAL A 445 13.71 -17.52 12.91
C VAL A 445 15.12 -17.67 12.34
N ALA A 446 15.33 -17.27 11.08
CA ALA A 446 16.64 -17.33 10.46
C ALA A 446 17.58 -16.23 10.97
N PRO A 447 18.91 -16.47 11.08
CA PRO A 447 19.84 -15.50 11.68
C PRO A 447 19.85 -14.10 11.05
N HIS A 448 19.63 -14.00 9.73
CA HIS A 448 19.57 -12.71 9.02
C HIS A 448 18.26 -11.95 9.26
N ALA A 449 17.22 -12.63 9.71
CA ALA A 449 15.93 -12.04 10.06
C ALA A 449 15.86 -11.64 11.54
N GLU A 450 16.89 -11.94 12.34
CA GLU A 450 16.93 -11.57 13.74
C GLU A 450 17.08 -10.05 13.93
N PRO A 451 16.48 -9.49 15.01
CA PRO A 451 16.65 -8.09 15.36
C PRO A 451 18.14 -7.72 15.46
N GLN A 452 18.48 -6.48 15.12
CA GLN A 452 19.80 -5.95 15.46
C GLN A 452 19.93 -5.87 17.00
N ARG A 453 21.05 -6.37 17.51
CA ARG A 453 21.37 -6.35 18.95
C ARG A 453 21.77 -4.96 19.42
#